data_AF-A0A0E9XUZ4-F1
#
_entry.id   AF-A0A0E9XUZ4-F1
#
_cell.length_a   1.000
_cell.length_b   1.000
_cell.length_c   1.000
_cell.angle_alpha   90.00
_cell.angle_beta   90.00
_cell.angle_gamma   90.00
#
_symmetry.space_group_name_H-M   'P 1'
#
loop_
_entity.id
_entity.type
_entity.pdbx_description
1 polymer ?
#
loop_
_entity_poly.entity_id
_entity_poly.type
_entity_poly.pdbx_seq_one_letter_code
_entity_poly.pdbx_strand_id
1 'polypeptide(L)'
;MTDVFQKYDGQNSETRAVDYLQTQLQCCGVQNYTDWARTTWYSSHNNTVPTSCCRANSTGCTGRPDQPDLLYTQGCEAKLDQLLQDVLSYAMLVILAFAIIKFFGILSVCVITCRRSRNDYQPLYA
;
A
#
# COMPACT_ATOMS: atom_id res chain seq x y z
N MET A 1 -12.15 -3.84 8.25
CA MET A 1 -11.98 -4.85 7.17
C MET A 1 -13.01 -5.97 7.24
N THR A 2 -13.38 -6.45 8.43
CA THR A 2 -14.26 -7.62 8.63
C THR A 2 -15.62 -7.55 7.91
N ASP A 3 -16.27 -6.39 7.88
CA ASP A 3 -17.59 -6.26 7.23
C ASP A 3 -17.57 -6.50 5.71
N VAL A 4 -16.47 -6.11 5.05
CA VAL A 4 -16.32 -6.28 3.59
C VAL A 4 -16.17 -7.76 3.25
N PHE A 5 -15.42 -8.51 4.06
CA PHE A 5 -15.27 -9.96 3.90
C PHE A 5 -16.57 -10.71 4.22
N GLN A 6 -17.38 -10.21 5.14
CA GLN A 6 -18.68 -10.81 5.48
C GLN A 6 -19.73 -10.63 4.37
N LYS A 7 -19.65 -9.52 3.63
CA LYS A 7 -20.55 -9.21 2.50
C LYS A 7 -20.07 -9.77 1.16
N TYR A 8 -18.91 -10.44 1.14
CA TYR A 8 -18.34 -10.97 -0.08
C TYR A 8 -19.29 -12.00 -0.73
N ASP A 9 -19.62 -11.75 -2.01
CA ASP A 9 -20.62 -12.53 -2.76
C ASP A 9 -20.14 -13.01 -4.14
N GLY A 10 -18.92 -12.66 -4.55
CA GLY A 10 -18.38 -13.03 -5.85
C GLY A 10 -18.84 -12.15 -7.04
N GLN A 11 -19.76 -11.19 -6.86
CA GLN A 11 -20.38 -10.46 -7.97
C GLN A 11 -20.24 -8.93 -7.87
N ASN A 12 -20.26 -8.37 -6.66
CA ASN A 12 -20.32 -6.92 -6.45
C ASN A 12 -18.96 -6.21 -6.54
N SER A 13 -18.99 -4.87 -6.56
CA SER A 13 -17.78 -4.03 -6.52
C SER A 13 -16.96 -4.22 -5.24
N GLU A 14 -17.62 -4.44 -4.10
CA GLU A 14 -16.98 -4.75 -2.82
C GLU A 14 -16.17 -6.06 -2.90
N THR A 15 -16.72 -7.07 -3.58
CA THR A 15 -16.05 -8.34 -3.88
C THR A 15 -14.78 -8.11 -4.72
N ARG A 16 -14.86 -7.28 -5.78
CA ARG A 16 -13.68 -6.96 -6.60
C ARG A 16 -12.55 -6.29 -5.81
N ALA A 17 -12.90 -5.47 -4.82
CA ALA A 17 -11.91 -4.85 -3.95
C ALA A 17 -11.20 -5.89 -3.07
N VAL A 18 -11.94 -6.88 -2.55
CA VAL A 18 -11.34 -8.00 -1.79
C VAL A 18 -10.42 -8.81 -2.69
N ASP A 19 -10.86 -9.19 -3.89
CA ASP A 19 -10.04 -9.95 -4.84
C ASP A 19 -8.76 -9.21 -5.24
N TYR A 20 -8.88 -7.91 -5.47
CA TYR A 20 -7.75 -7.05 -5.76
C TYR A 20 -6.77 -7.01 -4.58
N LEU A 21 -7.25 -6.80 -3.36
CA LEU A 21 -6.39 -6.80 -2.18
C LEU A 21 -5.67 -8.14 -2.01
N GLN A 22 -6.38 -9.26 -2.13
CA GLN A 22 -5.82 -10.60 -1.97
C GLN A 22 -4.74 -10.91 -3.00
N THR A 23 -4.98 -10.55 -4.26
CA THR A 23 -4.02 -10.78 -5.35
C THR A 23 -2.81 -9.85 -5.26
N GLN A 24 -3.00 -8.56 -4.97
CA GLN A 24 -1.92 -7.58 -4.92
C GLN A 24 -1.05 -7.71 -3.66
N LEU A 25 -1.67 -7.90 -2.50
CA LEU A 25 -0.97 -8.02 -1.22
C LEU A 25 -0.55 -9.45 -0.91
N GLN A 26 -0.92 -10.42 -1.75
CA GLN A 26 -0.61 -11.83 -1.58
C GLN A 26 -1.08 -12.34 -0.21
N CYS A 27 -2.34 -12.06 0.10
CA CYS A 27 -2.98 -12.33 1.38
C CYS A 27 -4.31 -13.06 1.20
N CYS A 28 -4.81 -13.67 2.27
CA CYS A 28 -6.14 -14.29 2.30
C CYS A 28 -6.79 -14.08 3.67
N GLY A 29 -8.04 -13.63 3.66
CA GLY A 29 -8.76 -13.28 4.89
C GLY A 29 -8.26 -11.98 5.52
N VAL A 30 -8.81 -11.65 6.70
CA VAL A 30 -8.46 -10.40 7.40
C VAL A 30 -7.15 -10.58 8.16
N GLN A 31 -7.11 -11.58 9.02
CA GLN A 31 -5.98 -12.00 9.84
C GLN A 31 -5.33 -13.28 9.26
N ASN A 32 -6.14 -14.19 8.71
CA ASN A 32 -5.66 -15.44 8.10
C ASN A 32 -6.72 -16.03 7.15
N TYR A 33 -6.34 -16.99 6.30
CA TYR A 33 -7.24 -17.69 5.37
C TYR A 33 -8.41 -18.39 6.08
N THR A 34 -8.24 -18.75 7.36
CA THR A 34 -9.29 -19.38 8.18
C THR A 34 -10.47 -18.45 8.47
N ASP A 35 -10.31 -17.13 8.33
CA ASP A 35 -11.40 -16.16 8.56
C ASP A 35 -12.59 -16.36 7.62
N TRP A 36 -12.31 -16.93 6.44
CA TRP A 36 -13.35 -17.33 5.49
C TRP A 36 -14.33 -18.32 6.09
N ALA A 37 -13.93 -19.18 7.03
CA ALA A 37 -14.84 -20.15 7.66
C ALA A 37 -16.04 -19.50 8.37
N ARG A 38 -15.96 -18.21 8.69
CA ARG A 38 -17.02 -17.42 9.34
C ARG A 38 -17.86 -16.62 8.34
N THR A 39 -17.58 -16.65 7.04
CA THR A 39 -18.33 -15.89 6.04
C THR A 39 -19.42 -16.73 5.38
N THR A 40 -20.44 -16.07 4.85
CA THR A 40 -21.53 -16.72 4.09
C THR A 40 -21.02 -17.38 2.81
N TRP A 41 -19.97 -16.83 2.21
CA TRP A 41 -19.28 -17.40 1.05
C TRP A 41 -18.85 -18.84 1.31
N TYR A 42 -18.14 -19.08 2.41
CA TYR A 42 -17.57 -20.39 2.71
C TYR A 42 -18.63 -21.48 2.85
N SER A 43 -19.72 -21.18 3.55
CA SER A 43 -20.86 -22.09 3.71
C SER A 43 -21.62 -22.34 2.40
N SER A 44 -21.69 -21.34 1.51
CA SER A 44 -22.41 -21.45 0.22
C SER A 44 -21.57 -22.05 -0.91
N HIS A 45 -20.23 -22.04 -0.79
CA HIS A 45 -19.30 -22.46 -1.83
C HIS A 45 -18.47 -23.68 -1.41
N ASN A 46 -19.13 -24.69 -0.82
CA ASN A 46 -18.50 -25.98 -0.48
C ASN A 46 -17.23 -25.85 0.40
N ASN A 47 -17.23 -24.94 1.37
CA ASN A 47 -16.12 -24.73 2.30
C ASN A 47 -14.82 -24.31 1.60
N THR A 48 -14.94 -23.51 0.53
CA THR A 48 -13.81 -22.96 -0.21
C THR A 48 -13.62 -21.46 0.07
N VAL A 49 -12.38 -21.01 -0.07
CA VAL A 49 -12.03 -19.58 -0.13
C VAL A 49 -12.06 -19.12 -1.59
N PRO A 50 -12.18 -17.80 -1.85
CA PRO A 50 -12.10 -17.27 -3.19
C PRO A 50 -10.80 -17.63 -3.91
N THR A 51 -10.86 -17.74 -5.23
CA THR A 51 -9.70 -18.06 -6.08
C THR A 51 -8.63 -16.96 -6.06
N SER A 52 -8.99 -15.74 -5.69
CA SER A 52 -8.06 -14.63 -5.42
C SER A 52 -7.10 -14.89 -4.25
N CYS A 53 -7.43 -15.82 -3.35
CA CYS A 53 -6.52 -16.32 -2.30
C CYS A 53 -5.46 -17.31 -2.82
N CYS A 54 -5.55 -17.77 -4.07
CA CYS A 54 -4.58 -18.70 -4.62
C CYS A 54 -3.26 -18.01 -4.96
N ARG A 55 -2.13 -18.70 -4.70
CA ARG A 55 -0.82 -18.19 -5.09
C ARG A 55 -0.69 -18.17 -6.62
N ALA A 56 -0.05 -17.13 -7.15
CA ALA A 56 0.09 -16.93 -8.59
C ALA A 56 0.77 -18.11 -9.33
N ASN A 57 1.66 -18.84 -8.66
CA ASN A 57 2.40 -19.97 -9.24
C ASN A 57 1.75 -21.34 -8.97
N SER A 58 0.58 -21.37 -8.34
CA SER A 58 -0.11 -22.61 -7.98
C SER A 58 -1.00 -23.08 -9.12
N THR A 59 -0.65 -24.20 -9.74
CA THR A 59 -1.52 -24.90 -10.69
C THR A 59 -2.55 -25.74 -9.95
N GLY A 60 -3.82 -25.67 -10.37
CA GLY A 60 -4.89 -26.47 -9.79
C GLY A 60 -5.37 -26.02 -8.41
N CYS A 61 -5.14 -24.76 -8.02
CA CYS A 61 -5.70 -24.23 -6.78
C CYS A 61 -7.24 -24.17 -6.87
N THR A 62 -7.89 -24.92 -5.98
CA THR A 62 -9.37 -25.02 -5.91
C THR A 62 -9.97 -24.13 -4.83
N GLY A 63 -9.14 -23.37 -4.10
CA GLY A 63 -9.58 -22.59 -2.96
C GLY A 63 -9.92 -23.44 -1.73
N ARG A 64 -9.53 -24.72 -1.69
CA ARG A 64 -9.81 -25.55 -0.53
C ARG A 64 -8.77 -25.33 0.58
N PRO A 65 -9.19 -25.16 1.85
CA PRO A 65 -8.29 -24.90 2.96
C PRO A 65 -7.47 -26.13 3.40
N ASP A 66 -7.76 -27.33 2.88
CA ASP A 66 -6.96 -28.56 3.07
C ASP A 66 -5.64 -28.53 2.27
N GLN A 67 -5.47 -27.56 1.37
CA GLN A 67 -4.27 -27.34 0.56
C GLN A 67 -3.64 -25.96 0.86
N PRO A 68 -3.17 -25.70 2.09
CA PRO A 68 -2.65 -24.40 2.50
C PRO A 68 -1.41 -23.96 1.72
N ASP A 69 -0.66 -24.90 1.13
CA ASP A 69 0.51 -24.61 0.31
C ASP A 69 0.18 -23.86 -1.00
N LEU A 70 -1.05 -24.02 -1.50
CA LEU A 70 -1.54 -23.35 -2.70
C LEU A 70 -2.18 -21.98 -2.41
N LEU A 71 -2.36 -21.65 -1.13
CA LEU A 71 -3.06 -20.45 -0.68
C LEU A 71 -2.10 -19.44 -0.07
N TYR A 72 -2.47 -18.18 -0.12
CA TYR A 72 -1.90 -17.17 0.75
C TYR A 72 -2.38 -17.42 2.18
N THR A 73 -1.45 -17.61 3.12
CA THR A 73 -1.79 -17.91 4.52
C THR A 73 -1.79 -16.69 5.42
N GLN A 74 -1.27 -15.55 4.94
CA GLN A 74 -1.23 -14.32 5.72
C GLN A 74 -2.49 -13.50 5.52
N GLY A 75 -2.97 -12.84 6.58
CA GLY A 75 -4.08 -11.91 6.51
C GLY A 75 -3.75 -10.62 5.77
N CYS A 76 -4.77 -10.01 5.18
CA CYS A 76 -4.63 -8.77 4.44
C CYS A 76 -4.42 -7.54 5.32
N GLU A 77 -4.82 -7.58 6.60
CA GLU A 77 -4.67 -6.45 7.52
C GLU A 77 -3.19 -6.11 7.76
N ALA A 78 -2.41 -7.10 8.19
CA ALA A 78 -0.98 -6.90 8.43
C ALA A 78 -0.21 -6.50 7.15
N LYS A 79 -0.58 -7.07 6.00
CA LYS A 79 0.04 -6.71 4.71
C LYS A 79 -0.29 -5.29 4.26
N LEU A 80 -1.53 -4.87 4.47
CA LEU A 80 -1.97 -3.52 4.12
C LEU A 80 -1.27 -2.48 4.99
N ASP A 81 -1.16 -2.74 6.29
CA ASP A 81 -0.45 -1.86 7.22
C ASP A 81 1.03 -1.72 6.84
N GLN A 82 1.70 -2.83 6.50
CA GLN A 82 3.07 -2.82 6.00
C GLN A 82 3.22 -1.98 4.73
N LEU A 83 2.35 -2.20 3.73
CA LEU A 83 2.36 -1.43 2.49
C LEU A 83 2.18 0.07 2.74
N LEU A 84 1.21 0.44 3.59
CA LEU A 84 0.95 1.84 3.92
C LEU A 84 2.15 2.46 4.62
N GLN A 85 2.75 1.76 5.58
CA GLN A 85 3.92 2.25 6.30
C GLN A 85 5.13 2.45 5.37
N ASP A 86 5.37 1.53 4.45
CA ASP A 86 6.44 1.63 3.46
C ASP A 86 6.22 2.79 2.49
N VAL A 87 5.01 2.95 1.95
CA VAL A 87 4.68 4.04 1.02
C VAL A 87 4.78 5.41 1.72
N LEU A 88 4.25 5.54 2.94
CA LEU A 88 4.27 6.79 3.68
C LEU A 88 5.69 7.17 4.13
N SER A 89 6.48 6.20 4.58
CA SER A 89 7.87 6.45 4.97
C SER A 89 8.72 6.88 3.77
N TYR A 90 8.56 6.22 2.62
CA TYR A 90 9.21 6.61 1.37
C TYR A 90 8.80 8.04 0.94
N ALA A 91 7.50 8.35 0.97
CA ALA A 91 7.01 9.69 0.63
C ALA A 91 7.57 10.78 1.56
N MET A 92 7.62 10.53 2.87
CA MET A 92 8.23 11.44 3.85
C MET A 92 9.70 11.73 3.52
N LEU A 93 10.48 10.70 3.18
CA LEU A 93 11.89 10.86 2.81
C LEU A 93 12.06 11.72 1.55
N VAL A 94 11.23 11.49 0.53
CA VAL A 94 11.26 12.28 -0.71
C VAL A 94 10.91 13.75 -0.45
N ILE A 95 9.86 14.00 0.34
CA ILE A 95 9.43 15.36 0.70
C ILE A 95 10.52 16.08 1.48
N LEU A 96 11.14 15.42 2.47
CA LEU A 96 12.21 15.98 3.27
C LEU A 96 13.44 16.34 2.42
N ALA A 97 13.85 15.45 1.51
CA ALA A 97 14.96 15.71 0.60
C ALA A 97 14.70 16.94 -0.30
N PHE A 98 13.48 17.04 -0.85
CA PHE A 98 13.08 18.21 -1.64
C PHE A 98 13.09 19.50 -0.81
N ALA A 99 12.59 19.47 0.42
CA ALA A 99 12.59 20.62 1.31
C ALA A 99 14.01 21.12 1.60
N ILE A 100 14.95 20.22 1.87
CA ILE A 100 16.36 20.54 2.11
C ILE A 100 16.99 21.21 0.89
N ILE A 101 16.80 20.66 -0.31
CA ILE A 101 17.33 21.23 -1.56
C ILE A 101 16.77 22.64 -1.79
N LYS A 102 15.47 22.83 -1.57
CA LYS A 102 14.83 24.14 -1.73
C LYS A 102 15.35 25.16 -0.72
N PHE A 103 15.55 24.75 0.52
CA PHE A 103 16.12 25.60 1.56
C PHE A 103 17.51 26.12 1.19
N PHE A 104 18.42 25.22 0.77
CA PHE A 104 19.75 25.63 0.31
C PHE A 104 19.71 26.49 -0.96
N GLY A 105 18.79 26.22 -1.88
CA GLY A 105 18.58 27.02 -3.08
C GLY A 105 18.17 28.46 -2.76
N ILE A 106 17.20 28.65 -1.86
CA ILE A 106 16.74 29.97 -1.41
C ILE A 106 17.86 30.71 -0.69
N LEU A 107 18.55 30.05 0.25
CA LEU A 107 19.69 30.66 0.96
C LEU A 107 20.77 31.16 0.00
N SER A 108 21.12 30.36 -1.02
CA SER A 108 22.12 30.72 -2.01
C SER A 108 21.71 31.97 -2.81
N VAL A 109 20.45 32.04 -3.26
CA VAL A 109 19.91 33.21 -3.98
C VAL A 109 19.90 34.45 -3.10
N CYS A 110 19.50 34.33 -1.83
CA CYS A 110 19.55 35.44 -0.87
C CYS A 110 20.97 35.99 -0.71
N VAL A 111 21.97 35.10 -0.52
CA VAL A 111 23.38 35.52 -0.36
C VAL A 111 23.89 36.23 -1.62
N ILE A 112 23.62 35.69 -2.81
CA ILE A 112 24.07 36.29 -4.08
C ILE A 112 23.44 37.67 -4.27
N THR A 113 22.12 37.80 -4.04
CA THR A 113 21.39 39.06 -4.22
C THR A 113 21.85 40.13 -3.22
N CYS A 114 22.02 39.76 -1.94
CA CYS A 114 22.51 40.68 -0.92
C CYS A 114 23.97 41.11 -1.18
N ARG A 115 24.84 40.21 -1.63
CA ARG A 115 26.22 40.56 -2.01
C ARG A 115 26.26 41.51 -3.21
N ARG A 116 25.47 41.25 -4.25
CA ARG A 116 25.37 42.12 -5.43
C ARG A 116 24.90 43.53 -5.07
N SER A 117 23.83 43.63 -4.27
CA SER A 117 23.30 44.92 -3.83
C SER A 117 24.34 45.74 -3.04
N ARG A 118 25.09 45.11 -2.12
CA ARG A 118 26.19 45.79 -1.40
C ARG A 118 27.28 46.30 -2.33
N ASN A 119 27.59 45.57 -3.40
CA ASN A 119 28.58 45.99 -4.40
C ASN A 119 28.08 47.15 -5.29
N ASP A 120 26.78 47.19 -5.62
CA ASP A 120 26.16 48.27 -6.41
C ASP A 120 26.02 49.60 -5.62
N TYR A 121 26.07 49.60 -4.28
CA TYR A 121 26.07 50.82 -3.47
C TYR A 121 27.44 51.53 -3.37
N GLN A 122 28.48 51.07 -4.07
CA GLN A 122 29.77 51.76 -4.19
C GLN A 122 29.99 52.39 -5.57
N PRO A 123 29.23 53.45 -5.93
CA PRO A 123 29.84 54.53 -6.69
C PRO A 123 29.58 55.93 -6.09
N LEU A 124 30.59 56.80 -6.21
CA LEU A 124 30.62 58.26 -5.96
C LEU A 124 31.06 58.76 -4.56
N TYR A 125 32.34 58.53 -4.24
CA TYR A 125 33.18 59.58 -3.65
C TYR A 125 34.55 59.56 -4.35
N ALA A 126 34.64 60.24 -5.49
CA ALA A 126 35.88 60.68 -6.12
C ALA A 126 35.59 62.00 -6.82
#